data_AF-A0A3E4MPB5-F1
#
_entry.id   AF-A0A3E4MPB5-F1
#
_cell.length_a   1.000
_cell.length_b   1.000
_cell.length_c   1.000
_cell.angle_alpha   90.00
_cell.angle_beta   90.00
_cell.angle_gamma   90.00
#
_symmetry.space_group_name_H-M   'P 1'
#
loop_
_entity.id
_entity.type
_entity.pdbx_description
1 polymer ?
#
loop_
_entity_poly.entity_id
_entity_poly.type
_entity_poly.pdbx_seq_one_letter_code
_entity_poly.pdbx_strand_id
1 'polypeptide(L)'
;MNTDYQNSKQYLGYMHELKHNLNILDNETKDDILNELASHIYESMCMLQDKKLSEEERLGKVLSQLGNPTKIAQLYISEARLKKNLIKGNPLKIIKYATLCIVRTGKYLISGILYLFSIIFLILSILKIFMPNSIGFFYNYEQFFIGYTSEMDSSMNDILGYWFIPISLIFSSILYLTGTILIKRNILKKQL
;
A
#
# COMPACT_ATOMS: atom_id res chain seq x y z
N MET A 1 -10.39 -11.89 34.77
CA MET A 1 -10.08 -13.32 34.63
C MET A 1 -8.59 -13.42 34.40
N ASN A 2 -7.81 -13.78 35.42
CA ASN A 2 -6.35 -13.81 35.36
C ASN A 2 -5.96 -15.09 34.59
N THR A 3 -5.44 -14.95 33.39
CA THR A 3 -5.04 -16.10 32.54
C THR A 3 -3.57 -16.41 32.80
N ASP A 4 -3.17 -17.68 32.78
CA ASP A 4 -1.85 -18.12 33.23
C ASP A 4 -0.72 -17.42 32.44
N TYR A 5 -0.93 -17.19 31.13
CA TYR A 5 0.01 -16.46 30.28
C TYR A 5 0.27 -14.99 30.67
N GLN A 6 -0.63 -14.32 31.41
CA GLN A 6 -0.46 -12.91 31.80
C GLN A 6 0.66 -12.73 32.83
N ASN A 7 1.03 -13.80 33.54
CA ASN A 7 2.17 -13.83 34.46
C ASN A 7 3.47 -14.27 33.77
N SER A 8 3.41 -14.64 32.49
CA SER A 8 4.61 -15.07 31.76
C SER A 8 5.61 -13.92 31.62
N LYS A 9 6.91 -14.28 31.68
CA LYS A 9 8.01 -13.31 31.50
C LYS A 9 7.93 -12.60 30.15
N GLN A 10 7.43 -13.29 29.11
CA GLN A 10 7.29 -12.74 27.77
C GLN A 10 6.23 -11.64 27.71
N TYR A 11 5.03 -11.90 28.26
CA TYR A 11 3.94 -10.92 28.30
C TYR A 11 4.34 -9.70 29.13
N LEU A 12 4.84 -9.92 30.34
CA LEU A 12 5.25 -8.85 31.25
C LEU A 12 6.37 -7.99 30.66
N GLY A 13 7.38 -8.61 30.03
CA GLY A 13 8.45 -7.90 29.35
C GLY A 13 7.94 -7.01 28.23
N TYR A 14 7.07 -7.56 27.38
CA TYR A 14 6.48 -6.83 26.25
C TYR A 14 5.63 -5.63 26.73
N MET A 15 4.72 -5.86 27.69
CA MET A 15 3.85 -4.82 28.23
C MET A 15 4.63 -3.75 29.00
N HIS A 16 5.71 -4.13 29.68
CA HIS A 16 6.59 -3.18 30.37
C HIS A 16 7.31 -2.27 29.37
N GLU A 17 7.89 -2.83 28.30
CA GLU A 17 8.56 -2.04 27.26
C GLU A 17 7.57 -1.12 26.53
N LEU A 18 6.37 -1.62 26.22
CA LEU A 18 5.30 -0.82 25.64
C LEU A 18 4.90 0.34 26.56
N LYS A 19 4.66 0.07 27.85
CA LYS A 19 4.31 1.08 28.85
C LYS A 19 5.40 2.14 28.97
N HIS A 20 6.67 1.74 28.97
CA HIS A 20 7.80 2.66 29.01
C HIS A 20 7.81 3.60 27.81
N ASN A 21 7.62 3.07 26.60
CA ASN A 21 7.58 3.86 25.37
C ASN A 21 6.37 4.81 25.30
N LEU A 22 5.24 4.46 25.92
CA LEU A 22 4.02 5.27 25.98
C LEU A 22 4.05 6.37 27.06
N ASN A 23 5.10 6.48 27.88
CA ASN A 23 5.20 7.49 28.95
C ASN A 23 5.12 8.95 28.47
N ILE A 24 5.24 9.20 27.16
CA ILE A 24 5.08 10.54 26.58
C ILE A 24 3.61 10.99 26.50
N LEU A 25 2.65 10.08 26.70
CA LEU A 25 1.21 10.33 26.72
C LEU A 25 0.71 10.54 28.15
N ASP A 26 -0.48 11.13 28.28
CA ASP A 26 -1.17 11.20 29.57
C ASP A 26 -1.58 9.81 30.08
N ASN A 27 -1.74 9.69 31.40
CA ASN A 27 -1.96 8.38 32.04
C ASN A 27 -3.27 7.72 31.59
N GLU A 28 -4.33 8.50 31.38
CA GLU A 28 -5.62 8.00 30.90
C GLU A 28 -5.46 7.35 29.51
N THR A 29 -4.93 8.10 28.53
CA THR A 29 -4.70 7.56 27.17
C THR A 29 -3.77 6.35 27.18
N LYS A 30 -2.74 6.36 28.03
CA LYS A 30 -1.80 5.25 28.15
C LYS A 30 -2.47 3.99 28.68
N ASP A 31 -3.28 4.10 29.73
CA ASP A 31 -3.95 2.96 30.33
C ASP A 31 -5.01 2.39 29.39
N ASP A 32 -5.71 3.24 28.63
CA ASP A 32 -6.64 2.81 27.57
C ASP A 32 -5.92 1.98 26.49
N ILE A 33 -4.78 2.46 25.98
CA ILE A 33 -3.99 1.74 24.96
C ILE A 33 -3.51 0.38 25.51
N LEU A 34 -3.04 0.35 26.76
CA LEU A 34 -2.57 -0.89 27.38
C LEU A 34 -3.71 -1.91 27.54
N ASN A 35 -4.91 -1.46 27.91
CA ASN A 35 -6.10 -2.31 28.05
C ASN A 35 -6.63 -2.81 26.70
N GLU A 36 -6.64 -1.95 25.68
CA GLU A 36 -7.00 -2.31 24.30
C GLU A 36 -6.05 -3.40 23.77
N LEU A 37 -4.74 -3.18 23.91
CA LEU A 37 -3.76 -4.15 23.43
C LEU A 37 -3.81 -5.47 24.21
N ALA A 38 -4.00 -5.41 25.53
CA ALA A 38 -4.19 -6.61 26.34
C ALA A 38 -5.40 -7.42 25.87
N SER A 39 -6.50 -6.75 25.53
CA SER A 39 -7.70 -7.38 24.97
C SER A 39 -7.42 -8.01 23.60
N HIS A 40 -6.72 -7.31 22.70
CA HIS A 40 -6.35 -7.85 21.39
C HIS A 40 -5.41 -9.04 21.47
N ILE A 41 -4.47 -9.04 22.42
CA ILE A 41 -3.60 -10.20 22.68
C ILE A 41 -4.46 -11.38 23.12
N TYR A 42 -5.37 -11.17 24.08
CA TYR A 42 -6.27 -12.22 24.55
C TYR A 42 -7.16 -12.78 23.42
N GLU A 43 -7.77 -11.92 22.62
CA GLU A 43 -8.60 -12.32 21.47
C GLU A 43 -7.78 -13.11 20.44
N SER A 44 -6.60 -12.61 20.09
CA SER A 44 -5.69 -13.28 19.14
C SER A 44 -5.26 -14.65 19.65
N MET A 45 -5.01 -14.76 20.95
CA MET A 45 -4.75 -16.03 21.62
C MET A 45 -5.95 -16.97 21.45
N CYS A 46 -7.17 -16.55 21.77
CA CYS A 46 -8.38 -17.36 21.63
C CYS A 46 -8.64 -17.82 20.18
N MET A 47 -8.33 -16.98 19.18
CA MET A 47 -8.51 -17.30 17.75
C MET A 47 -7.53 -18.37 17.25
N LEU A 48 -6.35 -18.48 17.85
CA LEU A 48 -5.39 -19.56 17.59
C LEU A 48 -5.88 -20.86 18.25
N GLN A 49 -6.84 -21.55 17.61
CA GLN A 49 -7.42 -22.82 18.04
C GLN A 49 -6.51 -24.05 17.85
N ASP A 50 -5.22 -23.85 17.58
CA ASP A 50 -4.30 -24.95 17.34
C ASP A 50 -4.00 -25.68 18.66
N LYS A 51 -4.78 -26.72 18.95
CA LYS A 51 -4.77 -27.50 20.21
C LYS A 51 -3.43 -28.17 20.52
N LYS A 52 -2.46 -28.13 19.59
CA LYS A 52 -1.13 -28.71 19.77
C LYS A 52 -0.13 -27.74 20.40
N LEU A 53 -0.38 -26.44 20.36
CA LEU A 53 0.55 -25.45 20.89
C LEU A 53 0.29 -25.19 22.37
N SER A 54 1.35 -25.14 23.16
CA SER A 54 1.30 -24.67 24.54
C SER A 54 0.81 -23.21 24.60
N GLU A 55 0.26 -22.80 25.74
CA GLU A 55 -0.18 -21.43 25.97
C GLU A 55 0.97 -20.42 25.78
N GLU A 56 2.19 -20.77 26.21
CA GLU A 56 3.39 -19.94 26.00
C GLU A 56 3.77 -19.82 24.52
N GLU A 57 3.64 -20.90 23.74
CA GLU A 57 3.98 -20.90 22.32
C GLU A 57 2.98 -20.08 21.50
N ARG A 58 1.69 -20.16 21.88
CA ARG A 58 0.63 -19.33 21.30
C ARG A 58 0.90 -17.85 21.60
N LEU A 59 1.29 -17.51 22.82
CA LEU A 59 1.64 -16.15 23.21
C LEU A 59 2.83 -15.64 22.41
N GLY A 60 3.91 -16.42 22.34
CA GLY A 60 5.09 -16.08 21.54
C GLY A 60 4.73 -15.82 20.08
N LYS A 61 3.82 -16.61 19.51
CA LYS A 61 3.32 -16.42 18.13
C LYS A 61 2.52 -15.12 18.00
N VAL A 62 1.60 -14.83 18.91
CA VAL A 62 0.80 -13.59 18.91
C VAL A 62 1.72 -12.37 19.04
N LEU A 63 2.64 -12.37 20.01
CA LEU A 63 3.60 -11.28 20.20
C LEU A 63 4.52 -11.10 18.98
N SER A 64 4.93 -12.19 18.34
CA SER A 64 5.72 -12.12 17.09
C SER A 64 4.94 -11.49 15.92
N GLN A 65 3.63 -11.72 15.86
CA GLN A 65 2.73 -11.13 14.85
C GLN A 65 2.46 -9.65 15.13
N LEU A 66 2.34 -9.26 16.40
CA LEU A 66 2.27 -7.87 16.85
C LEU A 66 3.56 -7.10 16.50
N GLY A 67 4.70 -7.76 16.60
CA GLY A 67 6.00 -7.20 16.23
C GLY A 67 6.65 -6.41 17.35
N ASN A 68 7.46 -5.42 17.01
CA ASN A 68 8.29 -4.71 18.00
C ASN A 68 7.44 -3.73 18.84
N PRO A 69 7.50 -3.80 20.19
CA PRO A 69 6.70 -2.96 21.09
C PRO A 69 6.98 -1.46 20.92
N THR A 70 8.21 -1.08 20.57
CA THR A 70 8.58 0.32 20.26
C THR A 70 7.90 0.81 18.98
N LYS A 71 7.84 -0.03 17.92
CA LYS A 71 7.15 0.34 16.67
C LYS A 71 5.64 0.49 16.90
N ILE A 72 5.04 -0.39 17.70
CA ILE A 72 3.63 -0.31 18.10
C ILE A 72 3.36 0.96 18.92
N ALA A 73 4.19 1.25 19.92
CA ALA A 73 4.07 2.47 20.71
C ALA A 73 4.11 3.75 19.85
N GLN A 74 5.01 3.81 18.86
CA GLN A 74 5.09 4.95 17.95
C GLN A 74 3.80 5.14 17.12
N LEU A 75 3.16 4.05 16.70
CA LEU A 75 1.88 4.10 15.98
C LEU A 75 0.80 4.74 16.88
N TYR A 76 0.62 4.22 18.09
CA TYR A 76 -0.35 4.75 19.05
C TYR A 76 -0.05 6.20 19.46
N ILE A 77 1.22 6.58 19.66
CA ILE A 77 1.60 7.97 19.94
C ILE A 77 1.24 8.88 18.77
N SER A 78 1.47 8.43 17.53
CA SER A 78 1.13 9.20 16.34
C SER A 78 -0.38 9.41 16.22
N GLU A 79 -1.18 8.38 16.52
CA GLU A 79 -2.64 8.44 16.52
C GLU A 79 -3.20 9.32 17.65
N ALA A 80 -2.69 9.17 18.87
CA ALA A 80 -3.08 10.01 20.01
C ALA A 80 -2.76 11.49 19.75
N ARG A 81 -1.58 11.77 19.18
CA ARG A 81 -1.21 13.13 18.76
C ARG A 81 -2.11 13.64 17.65
N LEU A 82 -2.47 12.80 16.68
CA LEU A 82 -3.40 13.17 15.61
C LEU A 82 -4.77 13.53 16.20
N LYS A 83 -5.38 12.66 17.01
CA LYS A 83 -6.67 12.91 17.68
C LYS A 83 -6.63 14.23 18.47
N LYS A 84 -5.61 14.42 19.32
CA LYS A 84 -5.44 15.63 20.14
C LYS A 84 -5.25 16.90 19.30
N ASN A 85 -4.54 16.84 18.18
CA ASN A 85 -4.33 17.99 17.30
C ASN A 85 -5.53 18.28 16.39
N LEU A 86 -6.30 17.26 15.99
CA LEU A 86 -7.55 17.41 15.24
C LEU A 86 -8.62 18.08 16.12
N ILE A 87 -8.74 17.66 17.38
CA ILE A 87 -9.63 18.30 18.36
C ILE A 87 -9.22 19.76 18.63
N LYS A 88 -7.91 20.06 18.61
CA LYS A 88 -7.39 21.43 18.77
C LYS A 88 -7.44 22.29 17.50
N GLY A 89 -7.97 21.79 16.38
CA GLY A 89 -8.37 22.60 15.23
C GLY A 89 -7.26 23.43 14.57
N ASN A 90 -6.03 22.94 14.43
CA ASN A 90 -4.98 23.68 13.72
C ASN A 90 -5.03 23.41 12.20
N PRO A 91 -5.51 24.36 11.36
CA PRO A 91 -5.79 24.14 9.94
C PRO A 91 -4.53 23.82 9.12
N LEU A 92 -3.37 24.37 9.48
CA LEU A 92 -2.11 24.11 8.77
C LEU A 92 -1.66 22.66 8.90
N LYS A 93 -1.87 22.06 10.07
CA LYS A 93 -1.54 20.65 10.29
C LYS A 93 -2.51 19.73 9.55
N ILE A 94 -3.80 20.06 9.50
CA ILE A 94 -4.81 19.32 8.74
C ILE A 94 -4.43 19.29 7.25
N ILE A 95 -4.06 20.43 6.68
CA ILE A 95 -3.57 20.51 5.29
C ILE A 95 -2.32 19.64 5.12
N LYS A 96 -1.34 19.74 6.02
CA LYS A 96 -0.11 18.91 5.95
C LYS A 96 -0.42 17.41 5.94
N TYR A 97 -1.33 16.94 6.80
CA TYR A 97 -1.72 15.54 6.84
C TYR A 97 -2.55 15.12 5.62
N ALA A 98 -3.44 16.00 5.13
CA ALA A 98 -4.19 15.78 3.90
C ALA A 98 -3.24 15.64 2.70
N THR A 99 -2.26 16.54 2.56
CA THR A 99 -1.22 16.45 1.52
C THR A 99 -0.40 15.18 1.66
N LEU A 100 -0.02 14.78 2.88
CA LEU A 100 0.71 13.53 3.12
C LEU A 100 -0.11 12.30 2.70
N CYS A 101 -1.41 12.28 3.01
CA CYS A 101 -2.34 11.24 2.56
C CYS A 101 -2.49 11.23 1.04
N ILE A 102 -2.67 12.39 0.41
CA ILE A 102 -2.80 12.51 -1.05
C ILE A 102 -1.52 12.05 -1.76
N VAL A 103 -0.33 12.40 -1.25
CA VAL A 103 0.94 11.93 -1.84
C VAL A 103 1.10 10.42 -1.63
N ARG A 104 0.73 9.90 -0.45
CA ARG A 104 0.82 8.47 -0.14
C ARG A 104 -0.21 7.64 -0.90
N THR A 105 -1.39 8.17 -1.21
CA THR A 105 -2.43 7.48 -1.99
C THR A 105 -2.26 7.71 -3.49
N GLY A 106 -1.83 8.91 -3.88
CA GLY A 106 -1.69 9.35 -5.28
C GLY A 106 -0.68 8.52 -6.07
N LYS A 107 0.34 7.97 -5.41
CA LYS A 107 1.25 6.99 -6.04
C LYS A 107 0.57 5.70 -6.49
N TYR A 108 -0.44 5.22 -5.76
CA TYR A 108 -1.21 4.03 -6.18
C TYR A 108 -2.12 4.37 -7.35
N LEU A 109 -2.70 5.58 -7.35
CA LEU A 109 -3.47 6.11 -8.46
C LEU A 109 -2.60 6.24 -9.73
N ILE A 110 -1.41 6.84 -9.62
CA ILE A 110 -0.42 6.92 -10.70
C ILE A 110 -0.05 5.52 -11.22
N SER A 111 0.17 4.56 -10.31
CA SER A 111 0.52 3.19 -10.69
C SER A 111 -0.65 2.50 -11.40
N GLY A 112 -1.88 2.73 -10.97
CA GLY A 112 -3.09 2.24 -11.63
C GLY A 112 -3.22 2.79 -13.05
N ILE A 113 -2.97 4.10 -13.24
CA ILE A 113 -2.95 4.72 -14.57
C ILE A 113 -1.88 4.08 -15.46
N LEU A 114 -0.66 3.90 -14.95
CA LEU A 114 0.44 3.24 -15.68
C LEU A 114 0.07 1.81 -16.12
N TYR A 115 -0.57 1.03 -15.24
CA TYR A 115 -1.04 -0.32 -15.58
C TYR A 115 -2.16 -0.31 -16.62
N LEU A 116 -3.09 0.64 -16.52
CA LEU A 116 -4.15 0.80 -17.51
C LEU A 116 -3.55 1.05 -18.90
N PHE A 117 -2.60 1.98 -19.02
CA PHE A 117 -1.90 2.22 -20.29
C PHE A 117 -1.10 0.99 -20.76
N SER A 118 -0.39 0.31 -19.85
CA SER A 118 0.34 -0.92 -20.18
C SER A 118 -0.57 -1.98 -20.81
N ILE A 119 -1.75 -2.19 -20.24
CA ILE A 119 -2.75 -3.14 -20.76
C ILE A 119 -3.27 -2.66 -22.13
N ILE A 120 -3.58 -1.37 -22.29
CA ILE A 120 -4.02 -0.82 -23.58
C ILE A 120 -2.99 -1.10 -24.68
N PHE A 121 -1.70 -0.80 -24.45
CA PHE A 121 -0.65 -1.06 -25.44
C PHE A 121 -0.47 -2.55 -25.74
N LEU A 122 -0.63 -3.41 -24.72
CA LEU A 122 -0.61 -4.86 -24.91
C LEU A 122 -1.78 -5.30 -25.80
N ILE A 123 -2.99 -4.83 -25.52
CA ILE A 123 -4.20 -5.09 -26.32
C ILE A 123 -4.00 -4.61 -27.77
N LEU A 124 -3.56 -3.36 -27.97
CA LEU A 124 -3.32 -2.81 -29.31
C LEU A 124 -2.28 -3.62 -30.10
N SER A 125 -1.24 -4.14 -29.44
CA SER A 125 -0.24 -4.99 -30.09
C SER A 125 -0.84 -6.31 -30.61
N ILE A 126 -1.79 -6.89 -29.87
CA ILE A 126 -2.50 -8.11 -30.27
C ILE A 126 -3.48 -7.79 -31.39
N LEU A 127 -4.31 -6.75 -31.25
CA LEU A 127 -5.28 -6.42 -32.28
C LEU A 127 -4.62 -6.01 -33.60
N LYS A 128 -3.41 -5.42 -33.59
CA LYS A 128 -2.64 -5.11 -34.82
C LYS A 128 -2.39 -6.36 -35.68
N ILE A 129 -2.33 -7.56 -35.08
CA ILE A 129 -2.18 -8.83 -35.82
C ILE A 129 -3.46 -9.17 -36.58
N PHE A 130 -4.62 -8.94 -35.97
CA PHE A 130 -5.93 -9.24 -36.57
C PHE A 130 -6.42 -8.15 -37.53
N MET A 131 -6.10 -6.89 -37.22
CA MET A 131 -6.55 -5.71 -37.97
C MET A 131 -5.36 -4.78 -38.26
N PRO A 132 -4.42 -5.19 -39.14
CA PRO A 132 -3.17 -4.47 -39.35
C PRO A 132 -3.36 -3.06 -39.92
N ASN A 133 -4.45 -2.82 -40.64
CA ASN A 133 -4.71 -1.54 -41.30
C ASN A 133 -5.46 -0.53 -40.42
N SER A 134 -6.11 -0.99 -39.34
CA SER A 134 -6.98 -0.16 -38.51
C SER A 134 -6.32 0.29 -37.20
N ILE A 135 -5.15 -0.26 -36.87
CA ILE A 135 -4.47 0.01 -35.60
C ILE A 135 -3.08 0.46 -35.90
N GLY A 136 -2.60 1.51 -35.25
CA GLY A 136 -1.23 1.95 -35.48
C GLY A 136 -0.96 3.32 -34.92
N PHE A 137 0.11 3.90 -35.44
CA PHE A 137 0.48 5.27 -35.19
C PHE A 137 0.28 6.05 -36.48
N PHE A 138 -0.79 6.83 -36.49
CA PHE A 138 -1.20 7.62 -37.63
C PHE A 138 -0.72 9.05 -37.42
N TYR A 139 -0.15 9.63 -38.47
CA TYR A 139 0.35 10.99 -38.44
C TYR A 139 -0.03 11.71 -39.72
N ASN A 140 -0.51 12.93 -39.56
CA ASN A 140 -0.72 13.92 -40.61
C ASN A 140 -0.07 15.25 -40.17
N TYR A 141 0.18 16.16 -41.11
CA TYR A 141 0.82 17.46 -40.86
C TYR A 141 0.18 18.26 -39.71
N GLU A 142 -1.09 18.03 -39.40
CA GLU A 142 -1.82 18.74 -38.34
C GLU A 142 -2.04 17.92 -37.07
N GLN A 143 -2.01 16.57 -37.13
CA GLN A 143 -2.48 15.71 -36.03
C GLN A 143 -1.73 14.38 -35.97
N PHE A 144 -1.52 13.87 -34.75
CA PHE A 144 -1.05 12.52 -34.50
C PHE A 144 -2.13 11.74 -33.73
N PHE A 145 -2.27 10.45 -34.04
CA PHE A 145 -3.24 9.57 -33.41
C PHE A 145 -2.63 8.20 -33.16
N ILE A 146 -2.86 7.67 -31.96
CA ILE A 146 -2.40 6.34 -31.55
C ILE A 146 -3.60 5.54 -31.11
N GLY A 147 -3.90 4.46 -31.81
CA GLY A 147 -5.03 3.60 -31.44
C GLY A 147 -5.72 2.99 -32.64
N TYR A 148 -7.02 2.81 -32.50
CA TYR A 148 -7.89 2.25 -33.51
C TYR A 148 -8.57 3.35 -34.33
N THR A 149 -8.51 3.24 -35.65
CA THR A 149 -9.29 4.05 -36.59
C THR A 149 -10.08 3.13 -37.53
N SER A 150 -11.37 3.43 -37.71
CA SER A 150 -12.24 2.77 -38.69
C SER A 150 -12.18 3.44 -40.06
N GLU A 151 -11.83 4.72 -40.09
CA GLU A 151 -11.76 5.51 -41.31
C GLU A 151 -10.31 5.49 -41.81
N MET A 152 -10.07 4.73 -42.89
CA MET A 152 -8.86 4.86 -43.69
C MET A 152 -8.98 6.14 -44.51
N ASP A 153 -8.99 7.27 -43.84
CA ASP A 153 -8.84 8.55 -44.53
C ASP A 153 -7.46 8.49 -45.16
N SER A 154 -7.42 8.53 -46.50
CA SER A 154 -6.22 8.32 -47.31
C SER A 154 -5.10 9.36 -47.06
N SER A 155 -5.36 10.32 -46.18
CA SER A 155 -4.43 11.34 -45.69
C SER A 155 -3.62 10.90 -44.45
N MET A 156 -4.04 9.85 -43.73
CA MET A 156 -3.38 9.37 -42.52
C MET A 156 -2.51 8.15 -42.79
N ASN A 157 -1.21 8.38 -42.95
CA ASN A 157 -0.24 7.31 -43.12
C ASN A 157 0.11 6.68 -41.76
N ASP A 158 0.03 5.34 -41.68
CA ASP A 158 0.61 4.58 -40.58
C ASP A 158 2.13 4.58 -40.73
N ILE A 159 2.82 5.34 -39.87
CA ILE A 159 4.29 5.49 -39.93
C ILE A 159 4.97 4.19 -39.48
N LEU A 160 4.37 3.50 -38.51
CA LEU A 160 5.02 2.41 -37.79
C LEU A 160 4.72 1.05 -38.42
N GLY A 161 3.57 0.88 -39.07
CA GLY A 161 3.22 -0.39 -39.69
C GLY A 161 3.35 -1.56 -38.70
N TYR A 162 3.97 -2.65 -39.12
CA TYR A 162 4.21 -3.80 -38.24
C TYR A 162 5.23 -3.54 -37.11
N TRP A 163 6.07 -2.50 -37.21
CA TRP A 163 6.97 -2.10 -36.11
C TRP A 163 6.21 -1.56 -34.90
N PHE A 164 4.93 -1.20 -35.06
CA PHE A 164 4.06 -0.86 -33.94
C PHE A 164 3.99 -1.99 -32.89
N ILE A 165 4.00 -3.25 -33.31
CA ILE A 165 3.89 -4.41 -32.41
C ILE A 165 5.05 -4.46 -31.40
N PRO A 166 6.33 -4.58 -31.84
CA PRO A 166 7.45 -4.66 -30.90
C PRO A 166 7.59 -3.39 -30.06
N ILE A 167 7.32 -2.20 -30.61
CA ILE A 167 7.42 -0.94 -29.88
C ILE A 167 6.35 -0.85 -28.79
N SER A 168 5.11 -1.23 -29.11
CA SER A 168 3.99 -1.27 -28.16
C SER A 168 4.26 -2.26 -27.02
N LEU A 169 4.83 -3.42 -27.32
CA LEU A 169 5.20 -4.43 -26.31
C LEU A 169 6.31 -3.94 -25.37
N ILE A 170 7.36 -3.33 -25.93
CA ILE A 170 8.45 -2.75 -25.13
C ILE A 170 7.89 -1.64 -24.23
N PHE A 171 7.07 -0.75 -24.80
CA PHE A 171 6.48 0.36 -24.05
C PHE A 171 5.54 -0.13 -22.94
N SER A 172 4.68 -1.11 -23.24
CA SER A 172 3.83 -1.79 -22.26
C SER A 172 4.64 -2.38 -21.11
N SER A 173 5.77 -3.04 -21.43
CA SER A 173 6.67 -3.63 -20.43
C SER A 173 7.31 -2.56 -19.55
N ILE A 174 7.77 -1.45 -20.13
CA ILE A 174 8.36 -0.33 -19.38
C ILE A 174 7.34 0.30 -18.43
N LEU A 175 6.10 0.53 -18.89
CA LEU A 175 5.02 1.07 -18.06
C LEU A 175 4.69 0.14 -16.89
N TYR A 176 4.58 -1.17 -17.14
CA TYR A 176 4.34 -2.18 -16.12
C TYR A 176 5.47 -2.22 -15.07
N LEU A 177 6.72 -2.25 -15.51
CA LEU A 177 7.88 -2.26 -14.61
C LEU A 177 7.94 -0.98 -13.78
N THR A 178 7.70 0.18 -14.39
CA THR A 178 7.70 1.47 -13.71
C THR A 178 6.63 1.52 -12.62
N GLY A 179 5.39 1.11 -12.94
CA GLY A 179 4.30 1.01 -11.96
C GLY A 179 4.64 0.06 -10.81
N THR A 180 5.24 -1.09 -11.13
CA THR A 180 5.63 -2.11 -10.14
C THR A 180 6.73 -1.60 -9.20
N ILE A 181 7.76 -0.95 -9.73
CA ILE A 181 8.87 -0.38 -8.95
C ILE A 181 8.34 0.69 -7.99
N LEU A 182 7.39 1.52 -8.44
CA LEU A 182 6.82 2.63 -7.67
C LEU A 182 6.06 2.13 -6.42
N ILE A 183 5.37 0.98 -6.56
CA ILE A 183 4.73 0.27 -5.44
C ILE A 183 5.77 -0.43 -4.56
N LYS A 184 6.65 -1.25 -5.16
CA LYS A 184 7.59 -2.12 -4.43
C LYS A 184 8.58 -1.34 -3.56
N ARG A 185 9.11 -0.20 -4.05
CA ARG A 185 10.05 0.65 -3.30
C ARG A 185 9.49 1.13 -1.96
N ASN A 186 8.16 1.23 -1.85
CA ASN A 186 7.50 1.69 -0.62
C ASN A 186 7.14 0.57 0.34
N ILE A 187 6.89 -0.65 -0.16
CA ILE A 187 6.64 -1.81 0.71
C ILE A 187 7.93 -2.14 1.48
N LEU A 188 9.07 -2.16 0.79
CA LEU A 188 10.39 -2.44 1.40
C LEU A 188 10.80 -1.38 2.42
N LYS A 189 10.53 -0.09 2.16
CA LYS A 189 10.78 0.99 3.14
C LYS A 189 9.89 0.94 4.38
N LYS A 190 8.76 0.23 4.35
CA LYS A 190 7.86 0.08 5.50
C LYS A 190 8.30 -1.07 6.43
N GLN A 191 9.20 -1.95 5.98
CA GLN A 191 9.68 -3.11 6.71
C GLN A 191 11.04 -2.90 7.42
N LEU A 192 11.83 -1.91 6.98
CA LEU A 192 13.01 -1.42 7.72
C LEU A 192 12.54 -0.43 8.80
#